data_AF-A0A261Y401-F1
#
_entry.id   AF-A0A261Y401-F1
#
_cell.length_a   1.000
_cell.length_b   1.000
_cell.length_c   1.000
_cell.angle_alpha   90.00
_cell.angle_beta   90.00
_cell.angle_gamma   90.00
#
_symmetry.space_group_name_H-M   'P 1'
#
loop_
_entity.id
_entity.type
_entity.pdbx_description
1 polymer ?
#
loop_
_entity_poly.entity_id
_entity_poly.type
_entity_poly.pdbx_seq_one_letter_code
_entity_poly.pdbx_strand_id
1 'polypeptide(L)'
;MGHDENLTPAHSSLWSTDAGMPALVEPGAFEDFQYSLGVPAGYAFEVPLESDRRQEGLTGKELLDHQDQRLFGKFLDDFIVYPEQAESSRTPLVTSDTMSKHSDNPPPKRRKKATESSTPNAKSSSEEPTSLQRIKKRNPKELLTPEEKRINHIVSEQKRREAIRTGYRDLAELIPRLQGEGSSKSSILFKAVDFIKHLEKRNARLRDQLDELHNRPSQTPDESARYERFQQQLEYYRDMLRQRGERVPPVNKESLDKLQHLLAGTAASQYVPVPFVKLVKNKAYFKRFQVKYRRRREGKTDYYARKRLVVQAKNKYNSPKYRLVVRFTNKDIICQIVYAKLQGDFVLAAAYSHELPRYGIKVGLTNWSAAYATGLLVARRLLQKLGLDDKYEGVTEPDGTLVLTEPLEDGPKPFKAFLDVGLKRTSTGAKVFGAMKGASDGGLYIPHSESRFPGYDMESKSLDAEVLSKYIYGGHVAEYMEELEEEDEEQYKKHFASFVAEEITSADLEDMYREAHEAIRADPSPKLTEKKKPAEGEKVKKYKGVRLNKKQRDNKVLQKKLYWEKNNL
;
A
#
# COMPACT_ATOMS: atom_id res chain seq x y z
N MET A 1 -42.65 -47.58 38.14
CA MET A 1 -43.61 -48.03 37.12
C MET A 1 -43.53 -47.00 35.99
N GLY A 2 -43.15 -47.32 34.75
CA GLY A 2 -42.74 -48.60 34.16
C GLY A 2 -43.31 -48.73 32.74
N HIS A 3 -42.42 -48.79 31.74
CA HIS A 3 -42.67 -48.95 30.29
C HIS A 3 -43.19 -47.68 29.56
N ASP A 4 -42.57 -47.17 28.48
CA ASP A 4 -42.07 -47.76 27.21
C ASP A 4 -43.24 -48.12 26.26
N GLU A 5 -43.22 -47.89 24.93
CA GLU A 5 -42.07 -47.66 24.02
C GLU A 5 -42.47 -46.87 22.73
N ASN A 6 -41.51 -46.64 21.81
CA ASN A 6 -41.66 -45.82 20.58
C ASN A 6 -42.29 -46.56 19.38
N LEU A 7 -42.81 -45.80 18.39
CA LEU A 7 -42.50 -45.99 16.94
C LEU A 7 -43.05 -44.85 16.05
N THR A 8 -42.30 -44.49 15.00
CA THR A 8 -42.66 -43.59 13.87
C THR A 8 -42.29 -44.34 12.55
N PRO A 9 -42.40 -43.82 11.29
CA PRO A 9 -42.89 -42.51 10.79
C PRO A 9 -43.72 -42.51 9.46
N ALA A 10 -44.21 -41.32 9.08
CA ALA A 10 -44.34 -40.77 7.71
C ALA A 10 -45.44 -41.22 6.69
N HIS A 11 -45.69 -40.29 5.75
CA HIS A 11 -46.45 -40.33 4.47
C HIS A 11 -47.99 -40.19 4.46
N SER A 12 -48.44 -38.96 4.12
CA SER A 12 -49.64 -38.66 3.32
C SER A 12 -49.32 -37.40 2.48
N SER A 13 -49.17 -37.48 1.16
CA SER A 13 -50.21 -37.53 0.12
C SER A 13 -51.02 -36.22 -0.01
N LEU A 14 -50.48 -35.27 -0.79
CA LEU A 14 -51.26 -34.13 -1.30
C LEU A 14 -50.97 -33.90 -2.80
N TRP A 15 -51.33 -34.90 -3.60
CA TRP A 15 -51.61 -34.70 -5.02
C TRP A 15 -53.12 -34.68 -5.20
N SER A 16 -53.69 -33.48 -5.35
CA SER A 16 -55.04 -33.28 -5.86
C SER A 16 -54.94 -32.37 -7.07
N THR A 17 -55.53 -32.79 -8.17
CA THR A 17 -55.55 -32.10 -9.46
C THR A 17 -56.57 -30.95 -9.50
N ASP A 18 -56.39 -30.10 -10.51
CA ASP A 18 -57.34 -29.13 -11.08
C ASP A 18 -57.87 -27.97 -10.22
N ALA A 19 -57.40 -26.75 -10.51
CA ALA A 19 -58.06 -25.90 -11.52
C ALA A 19 -57.36 -24.51 -11.67
N GLY A 20 -57.36 -23.94 -12.88
CA GLY A 20 -57.19 -22.49 -13.09
C GLY A 20 -55.77 -21.93 -13.22
N MET A 21 -55.08 -22.22 -14.34
CA MET A 21 -53.93 -21.42 -14.79
C MET A 21 -54.42 -20.16 -15.55
N PRO A 22 -54.11 -18.91 -15.11
CA PRO A 22 -54.32 -17.73 -15.94
C PRO A 22 -53.29 -17.68 -17.08
N ALA A 23 -53.74 -17.27 -18.28
CA ALA A 23 -52.92 -17.28 -19.48
C ALA A 23 -51.71 -16.32 -19.40
N LEU A 24 -50.61 -16.72 -20.05
CA LEU A 24 -49.43 -15.89 -20.24
C LEU A 24 -49.77 -14.64 -21.07
N VAL A 25 -49.56 -13.46 -20.51
CA VAL A 25 -49.55 -12.19 -21.25
C VAL A 25 -48.17 -12.02 -21.89
N GLU A 26 -48.13 -11.85 -23.21
CA GLU A 26 -46.89 -11.58 -23.94
C GLU A 26 -46.39 -10.15 -23.63
N PRO A 27 -45.11 -9.95 -23.25
CA PRO A 27 -44.49 -8.64 -23.22
C PRO A 27 -44.16 -8.20 -24.65
N GLY A 28 -44.61 -6.99 -25.02
CA GLY A 28 -44.54 -6.46 -26.39
C GLY A 28 -43.12 -6.23 -26.95
N ALA A 29 -43.07 -5.94 -28.25
CA ALA A 29 -41.84 -5.81 -29.04
C ALA A 29 -40.86 -4.78 -28.50
N PHE A 30 -39.57 -5.15 -28.51
CA PHE A 30 -38.45 -4.35 -28.00
C PHE A 30 -37.68 -3.70 -29.17
N GLU A 31 -38.33 -2.81 -29.93
CA GLU A 31 -37.66 -2.12 -31.05
C GLU A 31 -37.22 -0.67 -30.71
N ASP A 32 -37.81 -0.02 -29.70
CA ASP A 32 -37.57 1.40 -29.38
C ASP A 32 -36.65 1.65 -28.16
N PHE A 33 -35.47 1.01 -28.09
CA PHE A 33 -34.42 1.38 -27.12
C PHE A 33 -33.01 1.38 -27.71
N GLN A 34 -32.64 2.50 -28.36
CA GLN A 34 -31.25 2.78 -28.71
C GLN A 34 -30.45 3.23 -27.49
N TYR A 35 -29.32 2.55 -27.21
CA TYR A 35 -28.26 3.04 -26.31
C TYR A 35 -26.91 2.94 -27.02
N SER A 36 -26.40 4.08 -27.47
CA SER A 36 -25.08 4.19 -28.10
C SER A 36 -23.97 4.24 -27.05
N LEU A 37 -23.33 3.10 -26.79
CA LEU A 37 -21.99 3.09 -26.19
C LEU A 37 -20.97 3.34 -27.30
N GLY A 38 -20.51 4.59 -27.40
CA GLY A 38 -19.60 5.07 -28.45
C GLY A 38 -18.21 4.44 -28.42
N VAL A 39 -18.10 3.21 -28.91
CA VAL A 39 -16.84 2.56 -29.30
C VAL A 39 -17.08 1.94 -30.68
N PRO A 40 -16.34 2.34 -31.74
CA PRO A 40 -16.51 1.77 -33.07
C PRO A 40 -16.15 0.27 -33.07
N ALA A 41 -16.88 -0.51 -33.86
CA ALA A 41 -16.92 -1.98 -33.79
C ALA A 41 -15.62 -2.74 -34.15
N GLY A 42 -14.51 -2.05 -34.43
CA GLY A 42 -13.23 -2.64 -34.84
C GLY A 42 -12.30 -3.06 -33.70
N TYR A 43 -12.62 -2.80 -32.43
CA TYR A 43 -11.74 -3.11 -31.28
C TYR A 43 -12.27 -4.27 -30.41
N ALA A 44 -12.25 -5.48 -30.96
CA ALA A 44 -12.39 -6.73 -30.21
C ALA A 44 -11.07 -7.50 -30.21
N PHE A 45 -10.55 -7.83 -29.02
CA PHE A 45 -9.25 -8.49 -28.86
C PHE A 45 -9.44 -10.00 -28.76
N GLU A 46 -9.06 -10.76 -29.78
CA GLU A 46 -9.08 -12.22 -29.74
C GLU A 46 -7.88 -12.79 -28.96
N VAL A 47 -8.11 -13.89 -28.25
CA VAL A 47 -7.08 -14.64 -27.52
C VAL A 47 -6.90 -15.98 -28.24
N PRO A 48 -5.77 -16.23 -28.92
CA PRO A 48 -5.56 -17.47 -29.66
C PRO A 48 -5.63 -18.72 -28.78
N LEU A 49 -6.28 -19.77 -29.28
CA LEU A 49 -6.33 -21.09 -28.66
C LEU A 49 -5.06 -21.92 -28.95
N GLU A 50 -4.75 -22.87 -28.09
CA GLU A 50 -3.46 -23.58 -28.03
C GLU A 50 -3.20 -24.60 -29.17
N SER A 51 -4.03 -24.69 -30.21
CA SER A 51 -3.94 -25.75 -31.25
C SER A 51 -2.99 -25.46 -32.42
N ASP A 52 -2.75 -24.19 -32.78
CA ASP A 52 -2.12 -23.84 -34.06
C ASP A 52 -0.62 -23.58 -33.93
N ARG A 53 0.11 -24.60 -33.46
CA ARG A 53 1.58 -24.67 -33.54
C ARG A 53 2.03 -25.93 -34.27
N ARG A 54 2.01 -25.87 -35.60
CA ARG A 54 2.81 -26.76 -36.45
C ARG A 54 4.16 -26.11 -36.75
N GLN A 55 5.15 -26.97 -36.96
CA GLN A 55 6.56 -26.60 -36.93
C GLN A 55 7.01 -26.02 -38.27
N GLU A 56 7.48 -24.78 -38.26
CA GLU A 56 8.54 -24.34 -39.18
C GLU A 56 9.65 -23.67 -38.37
N GLY A 57 10.89 -24.05 -38.67
CA GLY A 57 12.05 -23.71 -37.86
C GLY A 57 12.70 -22.41 -38.26
N LEU A 58 12.61 -21.38 -37.40
CA LEU A 58 13.68 -20.40 -37.29
C LEU A 58 14.34 -20.55 -35.92
N THR A 59 15.61 -20.93 -35.94
CA THR A 59 16.41 -21.12 -34.72
C THR A 59 16.71 -19.78 -34.08
N GLY A 60 16.07 -19.50 -32.94
CA GLY A 60 16.32 -18.31 -32.12
C GLY A 60 17.68 -18.31 -31.41
N LYS A 61 18.75 -18.27 -32.19
CA LYS A 61 20.11 -17.89 -31.78
C LYS A 61 20.54 -16.75 -32.70
N GLU A 62 21.15 -15.71 -32.11
CA GLU A 62 21.50 -14.40 -32.72
C GLU A 62 20.48 -13.27 -32.54
N LEU A 63 20.07 -13.02 -31.29
CA LEU A 63 19.77 -11.65 -30.85
C LEU A 63 20.32 -11.44 -29.42
N LEU A 64 21.45 -10.73 -29.35
CA LEU A 64 22.35 -10.50 -28.20
C LEU A 64 23.11 -11.74 -27.71
N ASP A 65 24.45 -11.63 -27.76
CA ASP A 65 25.36 -12.64 -27.23
C ASP A 65 25.34 -12.64 -25.69
N HIS A 66 25.85 -13.72 -25.10
CA HIS A 66 25.94 -13.89 -23.65
C HIS A 66 26.81 -12.82 -22.96
N GLN A 67 27.70 -12.17 -23.73
CA GLN A 67 28.48 -11.00 -23.32
C GLN A 67 27.61 -9.72 -23.25
N ASP A 68 26.78 -9.45 -24.26
CA ASP A 68 25.86 -8.30 -24.30
C ASP A 68 24.83 -8.36 -23.17
N GLN A 69 24.28 -9.55 -22.88
CA GLN A 69 23.33 -9.75 -21.79
C GLN A 69 23.96 -9.48 -20.41
N ARG A 70 25.29 -9.69 -20.27
CA ARG A 70 26.04 -9.36 -19.05
C ARG A 70 26.39 -7.86 -18.96
N LEU A 71 26.73 -7.23 -20.09
CA LEU A 71 26.99 -5.79 -20.16
C LEU A 71 25.71 -4.99 -19.88
N PHE A 72 24.59 -5.38 -20.47
CA PHE A 72 23.27 -4.79 -20.22
C PHE A 72 22.78 -5.03 -18.77
N GLY A 73 23.11 -6.19 -18.18
CA GLY A 73 22.86 -6.47 -16.76
C GLY A 73 23.62 -5.51 -15.84
N LYS A 74 24.94 -5.36 -16.03
CA LYS A 74 25.77 -4.42 -15.27
C LYS A 74 25.30 -2.98 -15.43
N PHE A 75 24.99 -2.57 -16.66
CA PHE A 75 24.43 -1.25 -16.96
C PHE A 75 23.16 -0.94 -16.15
N LEU A 76 22.25 -1.91 -16.00
CA LEU A 76 21.03 -1.73 -15.20
C LEU A 76 21.27 -1.72 -13.69
N ASP A 77 22.23 -2.49 -13.19
CA ASP A 77 22.59 -2.53 -11.77
C ASP A 77 23.30 -1.23 -11.32
N ASP A 78 24.12 -0.62 -12.20
CA ASP A 78 24.76 0.68 -11.94
C ASP A 78 23.77 1.86 -12.06
N PHE A 79 22.77 1.77 -12.95
CA PHE A 79 21.80 2.85 -13.19
C PHE A 79 20.63 2.88 -12.19
N ILE A 80 20.36 1.79 -11.45
CA ILE A 80 19.22 1.69 -10.51
C ILE A 80 19.68 1.31 -9.09
N VAL A 81 20.02 2.33 -8.30
CA VAL A 81 20.36 2.17 -6.88
C VAL A 81 19.10 1.82 -6.05
N TYR A 82 18.84 0.52 -5.87
CA TYR A 82 17.88 0.04 -4.86
C TYR A 82 18.50 0.08 -3.45
N PRO A 83 17.85 0.71 -2.45
CA PRO A 83 18.46 0.97 -1.13
C PRO A 83 18.46 -0.23 -0.16
N GLU A 84 18.46 -1.49 -0.63
CA GLU A 84 18.28 -2.68 0.22
C GLU A 84 19.42 -3.74 0.18
N GLN A 85 20.54 -3.54 -0.54
CA GLN A 85 21.62 -4.56 -0.64
C GLN A 85 23.02 -4.10 -0.19
N ALA A 86 23.12 -3.30 0.87
CA ALA A 86 24.41 -2.88 1.44
C ALA A 86 25.03 -3.86 2.48
N GLU A 87 24.41 -5.02 2.77
CA GLU A 87 24.85 -5.92 3.86
C GLU A 87 25.38 -7.31 3.42
N SER A 88 25.36 -7.70 2.14
CA SER A 88 25.70 -9.08 1.73
C SER A 88 27.10 -9.31 1.13
N SER A 89 27.87 -8.28 0.80
CA SER A 89 29.25 -8.40 0.26
C SER A 89 30.33 -8.04 1.28
N ARG A 90 30.42 -8.83 2.35
CA ARG A 90 31.64 -8.93 3.17
C ARG A 90 32.27 -10.30 2.98
N THR A 91 33.14 -10.42 1.97
CA THR A 91 34.11 -11.51 1.90
C THR A 91 35.25 -11.24 2.90
N PRO A 92 35.79 -12.26 3.58
CA PRO A 92 36.92 -12.07 4.48
C PRO A 92 38.20 -11.77 3.69
N LEU A 93 39.04 -10.87 4.21
CA LEU A 93 40.43 -10.80 3.76
C LEU A 93 41.14 -12.08 4.20
N VAL A 94 41.40 -12.97 3.24
CA VAL A 94 42.38 -14.05 3.39
C VAL A 94 43.68 -13.55 2.78
N THR A 95 44.66 -13.27 3.62
CA THR A 95 46.04 -13.02 3.18
C THR A 95 46.65 -14.33 2.69
N SER A 96 47.00 -14.39 1.41
CA SER A 96 47.74 -15.52 0.83
C SER A 96 48.99 -15.02 0.12
N ASP A 97 50.08 -14.85 0.88
CA ASP A 97 51.43 -14.82 0.33
C ASP A 97 52.01 -16.24 0.30
N THR A 98 52.57 -16.60 -0.85
CA THR A 98 53.67 -17.56 -1.15
C THR A 98 53.48 -17.96 -2.62
N MET A 99 54.45 -17.77 -3.53
CA MET A 99 55.79 -18.36 -3.64
C MET A 99 56.61 -17.47 -4.62
N SER A 100 57.95 -17.43 -4.73
CA SER A 100 59.08 -18.05 -4.01
C SER A 100 60.38 -17.44 -4.58
N LYS A 101 61.43 -17.22 -3.76
CA LYS A 101 62.85 -17.63 -4.00
C LYS A 101 63.86 -16.95 -3.07
N HIS A 102 64.86 -17.75 -2.63
CA HIS A 102 66.14 -17.39 -1.97
C HIS A 102 66.06 -16.69 -0.59
N SER A 103 66.92 -16.99 0.41
CA SER A 103 67.95 -18.04 0.55
C SER A 103 68.39 -18.19 2.03
N ASP A 104 68.66 -19.44 2.42
CA ASP A 104 69.68 -19.90 3.39
C ASP A 104 69.74 -19.44 4.89
N ASN A 105 69.64 -20.46 5.76
CA ASN A 105 70.49 -20.71 6.94
C ASN A 105 70.18 -19.97 8.30
N PRO A 106 70.67 -20.46 9.48
CA PRO A 106 69.85 -21.30 10.37
C PRO A 106 69.74 -20.78 11.85
N PRO A 107 69.02 -21.48 12.76
CA PRO A 107 68.61 -20.96 14.09
C PRO A 107 69.52 -21.45 15.27
N PRO A 108 69.08 -21.47 16.55
CA PRO A 108 68.82 -20.34 17.46
C PRO A 108 69.56 -20.48 18.82
N LYS A 109 69.55 -19.46 19.71
CA LYS A 109 70.03 -19.63 21.12
C LYS A 109 69.31 -18.78 22.19
N ARG A 110 68.74 -19.47 23.21
CA ARG A 110 68.79 -19.18 24.70
C ARG A 110 68.14 -17.87 25.23
N ARG A 111 67.53 -17.74 26.43
CA ARG A 111 67.39 -18.47 27.75
C ARG A 111 65.93 -18.25 28.28
N LYS A 112 65.26 -19.10 29.10
CA LYS A 112 65.39 -19.37 30.58
C LYS A 112 65.43 -18.07 31.45
N LYS A 113 64.77 -17.93 32.63
CA LYS A 113 64.12 -18.89 33.57
C LYS A 113 63.26 -18.16 34.66
N ALA A 114 62.30 -18.88 35.28
CA ALA A 114 61.84 -18.83 36.71
C ALA A 114 61.29 -17.50 37.30
N THR A 115 60.51 -17.44 38.39
CA THR A 115 60.28 -18.30 39.60
C THR A 115 58.77 -18.46 39.93
N GLU A 116 58.25 -19.64 40.30
CA GLU A 116 58.16 -20.25 41.67
C GLU A 116 57.42 -19.37 42.70
N SER A 117 56.49 -19.85 43.54
CA SER A 117 56.00 -21.22 43.88
C SER A 117 54.43 -21.22 43.97
N SER A 118 53.64 -22.18 44.49
CA SER A 118 53.83 -23.41 45.30
C SER A 118 52.70 -24.45 45.05
N THR A 119 52.44 -25.39 45.97
CA THR A 119 51.56 -26.60 45.88
C THR A 119 51.10 -27.05 47.30
N PRO A 120 50.46 -28.23 47.55
CA PRO A 120 49.38 -28.99 46.85
C PRO A 120 48.23 -29.49 47.78
N ASN A 121 47.14 -30.05 47.21
CA ASN A 121 46.39 -31.28 47.62
C ASN A 121 45.01 -31.35 46.93
N ALA A 122 44.25 -32.45 46.86
CA ALA A 122 44.55 -33.88 46.66
C ALA A 122 43.22 -34.64 46.36
N LYS A 123 43.25 -35.60 45.43
CA LYS A 123 42.27 -36.67 45.09
C LYS A 123 40.88 -36.73 45.77
N SER A 124 39.83 -36.88 44.96
CA SER A 124 38.98 -38.12 44.92
C SER A 124 37.93 -38.04 43.78
N SER A 125 37.26 -39.15 43.50
CA SER A 125 36.56 -39.46 42.23
C SER A 125 35.13 -39.99 42.42
N SER A 126 34.20 -39.60 41.53
CA SER A 126 32.99 -40.37 41.17
C SER A 126 32.28 -39.73 39.95
N GLU A 127 31.39 -40.47 39.29
CA GLU A 127 31.07 -40.32 37.86
C GLU A 127 29.69 -39.70 37.53
N GLU A 128 29.65 -38.95 36.41
CA GLU A 128 28.51 -38.65 35.49
C GLU A 128 27.17 -38.00 35.97
N PRO A 129 26.35 -37.43 35.05
CA PRO A 129 26.61 -36.99 33.66
C PRO A 129 26.35 -35.47 33.45
N THR A 130 26.97 -34.85 32.44
CA THR A 130 26.72 -33.43 32.07
C THR A 130 26.23 -33.26 30.62
N SER A 131 25.02 -32.72 30.42
CA SER A 131 24.58 -32.25 29.10
C SER A 131 23.43 -31.22 29.11
N LEU A 132 23.67 -30.01 29.65
CA LEU A 132 22.89 -28.83 29.26
C LEU A 132 23.81 -27.64 28.93
N GLN A 133 24.02 -27.41 27.62
CA GLN A 133 24.86 -26.32 27.14
C GLN A 133 24.21 -24.95 27.39
N ARG A 134 24.92 -24.10 28.13
CA ARG A 134 24.52 -22.72 28.46
C ARG A 134 24.54 -21.84 27.21
N ILE A 135 23.37 -21.61 26.59
CA ILE A 135 23.22 -20.70 25.44
C ILE A 135 23.72 -19.29 25.83
N LYS A 136 24.77 -18.82 25.17
CA LYS A 136 25.30 -17.45 25.33
C LYS A 136 24.26 -16.44 24.83
N LYS A 137 23.76 -15.57 25.71
CA LYS A 137 22.98 -14.38 25.32
C LYS A 137 23.85 -13.51 24.42
N ARG A 138 23.32 -13.07 23.27
CA ARG A 138 23.93 -11.98 22.48
C ARG A 138 23.59 -10.64 23.14
N ASN A 139 24.60 -9.78 23.27
CA ASN A 139 24.44 -8.44 23.86
C ASN A 139 23.54 -7.55 22.99
N PRO A 140 22.80 -6.60 23.58
CA PRO A 140 22.05 -5.59 22.82
C PRO A 140 23.02 -4.69 22.04
N LYS A 141 22.65 -4.30 20.82
CA LYS A 141 23.42 -3.32 20.03
C LYS A 141 23.38 -1.97 20.75
N GLU A 142 24.56 -1.43 21.08
CA GLU A 142 24.73 -0.09 21.62
C GLU A 142 24.28 0.97 20.60
N LEU A 143 23.81 2.13 21.07
CA LEU A 143 23.47 3.24 20.19
C LEU A 143 24.76 3.88 19.69
N LEU A 144 24.83 4.15 18.39
CA LEU A 144 26.03 4.75 17.79
C LEU A 144 26.41 6.05 18.50
N THR A 145 27.70 6.16 18.81
CA THR A 145 28.27 7.30 19.54
C THR A 145 28.07 8.61 18.75
N PRO A 146 28.09 9.79 19.40
CA PRO A 146 28.02 11.07 18.68
C PRO A 146 29.21 11.29 17.71
N GLU A 147 30.28 10.53 17.85
CA GLU A 147 31.43 10.49 16.93
C GLU A 147 31.14 9.60 15.72
N GLU A 148 30.68 8.36 15.94
CA GLU A 148 30.23 7.47 14.86
C GLU A 148 29.08 8.07 14.03
N LYS A 149 28.18 8.84 14.64
CA LYS A 149 27.14 9.59 13.92
C LYS A 149 27.73 10.68 13.01
N ARG A 150 28.75 11.40 13.48
CA ARG A 150 29.46 12.41 12.66
C ARG A 150 30.23 11.75 11.52
N ILE A 151 30.93 10.65 11.78
CA ILE A 151 31.63 9.86 10.75
C ILE A 151 30.65 9.33 9.70
N ASN A 152 29.54 8.71 10.11
CA ASN A 152 28.52 8.22 9.19
C ASN A 152 27.85 9.35 8.38
N HIS A 153 27.63 10.53 8.99
CA HIS A 153 27.14 11.70 8.26
C HIS A 153 28.13 12.12 7.17
N ILE A 154 29.42 12.27 7.50
CA ILE A 154 30.49 12.62 6.55
C ILE A 154 30.59 11.59 5.42
N VAL A 155 30.60 10.30 5.73
CA VAL A 155 30.64 9.20 4.74
C VAL A 155 29.40 9.20 3.84
N SER A 156 28.21 9.43 4.40
CA SER A 156 26.97 9.50 3.62
C SER A 156 26.94 10.70 2.66
N GLU A 157 27.45 11.85 3.10
CA GLU A 157 27.53 13.08 2.30
C GLU A 157 28.64 12.98 1.23
N GLN A 158 29.77 12.34 1.54
CA GLN A 158 30.79 12.00 0.54
C GLN A 158 30.21 11.07 -0.54
N LYS A 159 29.52 9.99 -0.16
CA LYS A 159 28.87 9.08 -1.11
C LYS A 159 27.81 9.78 -1.97
N ARG A 160 27.03 10.71 -1.39
CA ARG A 160 26.08 11.56 -2.14
C ARG A 160 26.79 12.44 -3.17
N ARG A 161 27.89 13.09 -2.78
CA ARG A 161 28.69 13.95 -3.68
C ARG A 161 29.36 13.15 -4.79
N GLU A 162 29.81 11.94 -4.50
CA GLU A 162 30.39 11.03 -5.49
C GLU A 162 29.35 10.56 -6.51
N ALA A 163 28.17 10.11 -6.07
CA ALA A 163 27.07 9.75 -6.97
C ALA A 163 26.69 10.91 -7.91
N ILE A 164 26.65 12.14 -7.40
CA ILE A 164 26.43 13.34 -8.22
C ILE A 164 27.58 13.54 -9.23
N ARG A 165 28.84 13.37 -8.83
CA ARG A 165 30.00 13.46 -9.76
C ARG A 165 29.98 12.39 -10.84
N THR A 166 29.51 11.18 -10.53
CA THR A 166 29.33 10.11 -11.53
C THR A 166 28.25 10.49 -12.53
N GLY A 167 27.05 10.86 -12.09
CA GLY A 167 25.99 11.28 -13.02
C GLY A 167 26.36 12.45 -13.95
N TYR A 168 27.21 13.38 -13.50
CA TYR A 168 27.75 14.44 -14.38
C TYR A 168 28.80 13.94 -15.39
N ARG A 169 29.56 12.87 -15.08
CA ARG A 169 30.47 12.21 -16.03
C ARG A 169 29.67 11.43 -17.07
N ASP A 170 28.68 10.66 -16.63
CA ASP A 170 27.83 9.85 -17.52
C ASP A 170 27.07 10.76 -18.52
N LEU A 171 26.58 11.92 -18.08
CA LEU A 171 26.00 12.93 -18.96
C LEU A 171 27.01 13.50 -19.95
N ALA A 172 28.26 13.74 -19.55
CA ALA A 172 29.31 14.23 -20.44
C ALA A 172 29.74 13.19 -21.49
N GLU A 173 29.64 11.89 -21.17
CA GLU A 173 29.89 10.79 -22.09
C GLU A 173 28.72 10.58 -23.07
N LEU A 174 27.47 10.62 -22.59
CA LEU A 174 26.26 10.39 -23.40
C LEU A 174 25.94 11.52 -24.39
N ILE A 175 26.44 12.74 -24.15
CA ILE A 175 26.19 13.91 -24.99
C ILE A 175 27.39 14.11 -25.93
N PRO A 176 27.25 13.90 -27.26
CA PRO A 176 28.39 13.96 -28.19
C PRO A 176 29.13 15.30 -28.24
N ARG A 177 28.50 16.40 -27.79
CA ARG A 177 29.09 17.75 -27.70
C ARG A 177 29.79 18.06 -26.36
N LEU A 178 29.99 17.04 -25.52
CA LEU A 178 30.66 17.14 -24.22
C LEU A 178 31.84 16.17 -24.06
N GLN A 179 32.00 15.20 -24.95
CA GLN A 179 33.16 14.29 -24.95
C GLN A 179 34.46 15.07 -25.21
N GLY A 180 35.30 15.18 -24.18
CA GLY A 180 36.65 15.75 -24.26
C GLY A 180 36.85 17.15 -23.66
N GLU A 181 35.78 17.88 -23.29
CA GLU A 181 35.91 19.21 -22.67
C GLU A 181 35.65 19.18 -21.15
N GLY A 182 36.49 19.87 -20.37
CA GLY A 182 36.28 20.15 -18.96
C GLY A 182 35.14 21.13 -18.68
N SER A 183 33.92 20.78 -19.09
CA SER A 183 32.74 21.64 -19.01
C SER A 183 32.24 21.83 -17.57
N SER A 184 31.79 23.05 -17.25
CA SER A 184 31.14 23.33 -15.96
C SER A 184 29.82 22.56 -15.82
N LYS A 185 29.43 22.24 -14.58
CA LYS A 185 28.19 21.47 -14.30
C LYS A 185 26.93 22.13 -14.88
N SER A 186 26.86 23.46 -14.86
CA SER A 186 25.78 24.22 -15.51
C SER A 186 25.81 24.08 -17.03
N SER A 187 26.99 24.20 -17.66
CA SER A 187 27.16 23.97 -19.10
C SER A 187 26.74 22.57 -19.53
N ILE A 188 27.06 21.53 -18.73
CA ILE A 188 26.62 20.15 -18.97
C ILE A 188 25.10 20.05 -19.01
N LEU A 189 24.38 20.67 -18.05
CA LEU A 189 22.92 20.65 -18.02
C LEU A 189 22.29 21.43 -19.19
N PHE A 190 22.81 22.60 -19.54
CA PHE A 190 22.28 23.36 -20.68
C PHE A 190 22.50 22.62 -22.01
N LYS A 191 23.72 22.10 -22.25
CA LYS A 191 24.03 21.26 -23.43
C LYS A 191 23.19 19.96 -23.45
N ALA A 192 22.81 19.40 -22.29
CA ALA A 192 21.89 18.27 -22.19
C ALA A 192 20.47 18.61 -22.64
N VAL A 193 19.91 19.73 -22.18
CA VAL A 193 18.58 20.20 -22.57
C VAL A 193 18.51 20.47 -24.08
N ASP A 194 19.55 21.06 -24.67
CA ASP A 194 19.62 21.29 -26.11
C ASP A 194 19.74 19.98 -26.91
N PHE A 195 20.46 18.98 -26.38
CA PHE A 195 20.55 17.66 -27.01
C PHE A 195 19.21 16.91 -26.95
N ILE A 196 18.45 17.02 -25.85
CA ILE A 196 17.09 16.46 -25.75
C ILE A 196 16.17 17.09 -26.80
N LYS A 197 16.14 18.42 -26.92
CA LYS A 197 15.36 19.12 -27.97
C LYS A 197 15.78 18.71 -29.38
N HIS A 198 17.08 18.46 -29.61
CA HIS A 198 17.56 17.94 -30.89
C HIS A 198 17.05 16.52 -31.18
N LEU A 199 17.05 15.63 -30.17
CA LEU A 199 16.51 14.28 -30.29
C LEU A 199 14.99 14.28 -30.52
N GLU A 200 14.23 15.15 -29.85
CA GLU A 200 12.80 15.33 -30.09
C GLU A 200 12.51 15.76 -31.53
N LYS A 201 13.25 16.75 -32.05
CA LYS A 201 13.13 17.22 -33.44
C LYS A 201 13.56 16.16 -34.45
N ARG A 202 14.54 15.31 -34.12
CA ARG A 202 14.94 14.15 -34.94
C ARG A 202 13.87 13.06 -34.93
N ASN A 203 13.27 12.76 -33.78
CA ASN A 203 12.21 11.78 -33.64
C ASN A 203 10.91 12.21 -34.32
N ALA A 204 10.60 13.52 -34.34
CA ALA A 204 9.51 14.07 -35.15
C ALA A 204 9.76 13.79 -36.64
N ARG A 205 10.92 14.19 -37.18
CA ARG A 205 11.30 13.92 -38.59
C ARG A 205 11.28 12.43 -38.95
N LEU A 206 11.70 11.55 -38.05
CA LEU A 206 11.66 10.10 -38.28
C LEU A 206 10.22 9.54 -38.30
N ARG A 207 9.28 10.17 -37.58
CA ARG A 207 7.84 9.86 -37.70
C ARG A 207 7.28 10.41 -39.00
N ASP A 208 7.58 11.66 -39.35
CA ASP A 208 7.16 12.26 -40.61
C ASP A 208 7.64 11.41 -41.81
N GLN A 209 8.89 10.92 -41.78
CA GLN A 209 9.44 9.99 -42.78
C GLN A 209 8.78 8.61 -42.76
N LEU A 210 8.37 8.11 -41.59
CA LEU A 210 7.66 6.84 -41.48
C LEU A 210 6.23 6.95 -42.05
N ASP A 211 5.56 8.08 -41.81
CA ASP A 211 4.24 8.38 -42.36
C ASP A 211 4.32 8.66 -43.87
N GLU A 212 5.37 9.31 -44.36
CA GLU A 212 5.66 9.48 -45.79
C GLU A 212 5.95 8.13 -46.48
N LEU A 213 6.66 7.22 -45.82
CA LEU A 213 6.90 5.85 -46.33
C LEU A 213 5.63 4.97 -46.29
N HIS A 214 4.76 5.11 -45.29
CA HIS A 214 3.45 4.44 -45.27
C HIS A 214 2.48 4.99 -46.32
N ASN A 215 2.50 6.31 -46.56
CA ASN A 215 1.64 6.97 -47.54
C ASN A 215 2.22 6.96 -48.96
N ARG A 216 3.43 6.43 -49.17
CA ARG A 216 4.01 6.26 -50.51
C ARG A 216 3.20 5.18 -51.24
N PRO A 217 2.44 5.50 -52.30
CA PRO A 217 1.74 4.49 -53.06
C PRO A 217 2.77 3.49 -53.60
N SER A 218 2.51 2.21 -53.38
CA SER A 218 3.37 1.13 -53.85
C SER A 218 3.42 1.17 -55.38
N GLN A 219 4.57 1.58 -55.93
CA GLN A 219 4.93 1.31 -57.32
C GLN A 219 5.30 -0.17 -57.51
N THR A 220 4.45 -1.06 -56.99
CA THR A 220 4.32 -2.42 -57.49
C THR A 220 3.71 -2.30 -58.89
N PRO A 221 4.31 -2.90 -59.94
CA PRO A 221 3.79 -2.80 -61.29
C PRO A 221 2.38 -3.37 -61.32
N ASP A 222 1.43 -2.49 -61.66
CA ASP A 222 -0.02 -2.66 -61.66
C ASP A 222 -0.45 -4.14 -61.71
N GLU A 223 -0.87 -4.68 -60.57
CA GLU A 223 -1.22 -6.11 -60.45
C GLU A 223 -2.36 -6.47 -61.40
N SER A 224 -3.22 -5.49 -61.72
CA SER A 224 -4.23 -5.51 -62.79
C SER A 224 -3.62 -5.93 -64.13
N ALA A 225 -2.60 -5.22 -64.62
CA ALA A 225 -1.93 -5.52 -65.88
C ALA A 225 -1.17 -6.86 -65.86
N ARG A 226 -0.73 -7.30 -64.68
CA ARG A 226 -0.10 -8.62 -64.50
C ARG A 226 -1.13 -9.76 -64.55
N TYR A 227 -2.31 -9.53 -63.99
CA TYR A 227 -3.46 -10.44 -64.02
C TYR A 227 -4.05 -10.55 -65.43
N GLU A 228 -4.22 -9.44 -66.15
CA GLU A 228 -4.69 -9.42 -67.54
C GLU A 228 -3.78 -10.23 -68.47
N ARG A 229 -2.45 -10.05 -68.38
CA ARG A 229 -1.49 -10.83 -69.17
C ARG A 229 -1.58 -12.32 -68.86
N PHE A 230 -1.80 -12.70 -67.60
CA PHE A 230 -1.98 -14.10 -67.21
C PHE A 230 -3.29 -14.69 -67.74
N GLN A 231 -4.40 -13.93 -67.70
CA GLN A 231 -5.69 -14.33 -68.30
C GLN A 231 -5.56 -14.54 -69.82
N GLN A 232 -4.95 -13.59 -70.55
CA GLN A 232 -4.70 -13.71 -71.98
C GLN A 232 -3.85 -14.96 -72.32
N GLN A 233 -2.85 -15.26 -71.48
CA GLN A 233 -1.99 -16.44 -71.66
C GLN A 233 -2.73 -17.76 -71.37
N LEU A 234 -3.70 -17.77 -70.44
CA LEU A 234 -4.59 -18.91 -70.19
C LEU A 234 -5.62 -19.11 -71.31
N GLU A 235 -6.17 -18.04 -71.88
CA GLU A 235 -7.10 -18.13 -73.02
C GLU A 235 -6.39 -18.66 -74.27
N TYR A 236 -5.19 -18.14 -74.57
CA TYR A 236 -4.33 -18.68 -75.64
C TYR A 236 -4.07 -20.19 -75.49
N TYR A 237 -3.75 -20.66 -74.27
CA TYR A 237 -3.57 -22.09 -74.01
C TYR A 237 -4.86 -22.90 -74.17
N ARG A 238 -6.02 -22.36 -73.75
CA ARG A 238 -7.32 -23.02 -73.94
C ARG A 238 -7.69 -23.15 -75.42
N ASP A 239 -7.42 -22.13 -76.24
CA ASP A 239 -7.68 -22.19 -77.68
C ASP A 239 -6.70 -23.12 -78.42
N MET A 240 -5.43 -23.17 -77.99
CA MET A 240 -4.48 -24.16 -78.52
C MET A 240 -4.93 -25.61 -78.22
N LEU A 241 -5.46 -25.87 -77.02
CA LEU A 241 -6.00 -27.19 -76.64
C LEU A 241 -7.29 -27.54 -77.41
N ARG A 242 -8.19 -26.55 -77.63
CA ARG A 242 -9.37 -26.73 -78.51
C ARG A 242 -8.98 -27.11 -79.93
N GLN A 243 -7.96 -26.46 -80.51
CA GLN A 243 -7.46 -26.78 -81.85
C GLN A 243 -6.85 -28.19 -81.97
N ARG A 244 -6.37 -28.76 -80.86
CA ARG A 244 -5.87 -30.15 -80.79
C ARG A 244 -6.94 -31.19 -80.45
N GLY A 245 -8.18 -30.78 -80.21
CA GLY A 245 -9.29 -31.67 -79.87
C GLY A 245 -9.28 -32.22 -78.44
N GLU A 246 -8.43 -31.69 -77.56
CA GLU A 246 -8.30 -32.15 -76.17
C GLU A 246 -9.33 -31.43 -75.26
N ARG A 247 -10.00 -32.18 -74.36
CA ARG A 247 -11.01 -31.61 -73.47
C ARG A 247 -10.34 -30.78 -72.36
N VAL A 248 -10.62 -29.48 -72.33
CA VAL A 248 -10.27 -28.60 -71.21
C VAL A 248 -11.07 -29.01 -69.96
N PRO A 249 -10.43 -29.29 -68.81
CA PRO A 249 -11.15 -29.66 -67.59
C PRO A 249 -11.90 -28.46 -66.99
N PRO A 250 -13.12 -28.65 -66.45
CA PRO A 250 -13.88 -27.58 -65.83
C PRO A 250 -13.21 -27.12 -64.52
N VAL A 251 -13.09 -25.80 -64.34
CA VAL A 251 -12.64 -25.22 -63.07
C VAL A 251 -13.83 -25.18 -62.11
N ASN A 252 -13.78 -25.96 -61.04
CA ASN A 252 -14.84 -25.97 -60.02
C ASN A 252 -14.88 -24.61 -59.31
N LYS A 253 -16.07 -23.98 -59.25
CA LYS A 253 -16.28 -22.69 -58.55
C LYS A 253 -15.78 -22.73 -57.11
N GLU A 254 -16.04 -23.82 -56.39
CA GLU A 254 -15.59 -23.99 -54.99
C GLU A 254 -14.08 -23.86 -54.80
N SER A 255 -13.26 -24.25 -55.78
CA SER A 255 -11.80 -24.08 -55.70
C SER A 255 -11.35 -22.64 -55.96
N LEU A 256 -12.10 -21.87 -56.76
CA LEU A 256 -11.87 -20.44 -56.94
C LEU A 256 -12.28 -19.67 -55.69
N ASP A 257 -13.47 -19.93 -55.14
CA ASP A 257 -13.94 -19.28 -53.91
C ASP A 257 -12.99 -19.56 -52.73
N LYS A 258 -12.49 -20.81 -52.59
CA LYS A 258 -11.49 -21.16 -51.55
C LYS A 258 -10.18 -20.39 -51.71
N LEU A 259 -9.68 -20.19 -52.93
CA LEU A 259 -8.48 -19.38 -53.19
C LEU A 259 -8.73 -17.89 -52.95
N GLN A 260 -9.90 -17.39 -53.31
CA GLN A 260 -10.28 -15.98 -53.14
C GLN A 260 -10.47 -15.63 -51.65
N HIS A 261 -11.02 -16.54 -50.85
CA HIS A 261 -11.11 -16.40 -49.39
C HIS A 261 -9.74 -16.49 -48.69
N LEU A 262 -8.82 -17.32 -49.19
CA LEU A 262 -7.43 -17.41 -48.73
C LEU A 262 -6.65 -16.11 -48.98
N LEU A 263 -6.79 -15.52 -50.17
CA LEU A 263 -6.13 -14.26 -50.53
C LEU A 263 -6.73 -13.05 -49.80
N ALA A 264 -8.05 -12.99 -49.64
CA ALA A 264 -8.72 -11.94 -48.87
C ALA A 264 -8.36 -11.96 -47.37
N GLY A 265 -8.20 -13.15 -46.79
CA GLY A 265 -7.83 -13.33 -45.38
C GLY A 265 -6.43 -12.81 -45.02
N THR A 266 -5.51 -12.74 -45.98
CA THR A 266 -4.12 -12.27 -45.75
C THR A 266 -3.92 -10.76 -45.86
N ALA A 267 -4.85 -10.02 -46.48
CA ALA A 267 -4.65 -8.60 -46.83
C ALA A 267 -5.00 -7.60 -45.70
N ALA A 268 -5.68 -8.04 -44.64
CA ALA A 268 -6.23 -7.17 -43.59
C ALA A 268 -5.63 -7.39 -42.19
N SER A 269 -4.43 -7.98 -42.09
CA SER A 269 -3.67 -8.00 -40.83
C SER A 269 -3.12 -6.60 -40.55
N GLN A 270 -4.00 -5.72 -40.05
CA GLN A 270 -3.61 -4.41 -39.53
C GLN A 270 -2.52 -4.64 -38.47
N TYR A 271 -1.32 -4.12 -38.72
CA TYR A 271 -0.19 -4.27 -37.81
C TYR A 271 -0.41 -3.36 -36.59
N VAL A 272 -1.31 -3.78 -35.69
CA VAL A 272 -1.55 -3.11 -34.42
C VAL A 272 -0.22 -3.08 -33.69
N PRO A 273 0.33 -1.90 -33.36
CA PRO A 273 1.62 -1.81 -32.69
C PRO A 273 1.46 -2.32 -31.26
N VAL A 274 1.64 -3.64 -31.09
CA VAL A 274 1.74 -4.27 -29.77
C VAL A 274 2.88 -3.56 -29.02
N PRO A 275 2.61 -2.96 -27.84
CA PRO A 275 3.66 -2.29 -27.11
C PRO A 275 4.73 -3.32 -26.76
N PHE A 276 5.96 -3.10 -27.22
CA PHE A 276 7.14 -3.97 -27.02
C PHE A 276 7.62 -4.03 -25.55
N VAL A 277 6.70 -3.88 -24.60
CA VAL A 277 6.93 -3.90 -23.16
C VAL A 277 6.72 -5.32 -22.64
N LYS A 278 7.79 -5.97 -22.19
CA LYS A 278 7.77 -7.28 -21.55
C LYS A 278 6.72 -7.32 -20.42
N LEU A 279 5.70 -8.19 -20.56
CA LEU A 279 4.61 -8.30 -19.58
C LEU A 279 5.12 -8.83 -18.22
N VAL A 280 5.39 -7.91 -17.29
CA VAL A 280 5.91 -8.23 -15.94
C VAL A 280 4.88 -8.99 -15.10
N LYS A 281 3.60 -8.58 -15.15
CA LYS A 281 2.49 -9.19 -14.39
C LYS A 281 1.86 -10.37 -15.13
N ASN A 282 2.68 -11.35 -15.48
CA ASN A 282 2.25 -12.55 -16.20
C ASN A 282 1.66 -13.65 -15.28
N LYS A 283 1.16 -14.75 -15.87
CA LYS A 283 0.62 -15.92 -15.14
C LYS A 283 1.61 -16.49 -14.12
N ALA A 284 2.91 -16.48 -14.43
CA ALA A 284 3.97 -16.94 -13.53
C ALA A 284 4.18 -16.00 -12.32
N TYR A 285 4.07 -14.67 -12.51
CA TYR A 285 4.09 -13.69 -11.43
C TYR A 285 2.97 -13.96 -10.42
N PHE A 286 1.72 -14.08 -10.87
CA PHE A 286 0.59 -14.30 -9.96
C PHE A 286 0.65 -15.65 -9.23
N LYS A 287 1.16 -16.71 -9.86
CA LYS A 287 1.39 -18.02 -9.21
C LYS A 287 2.34 -17.95 -8.00
N ARG A 288 3.31 -17.03 -8.00
CA ARG A 288 4.30 -16.84 -6.91
C ARG A 288 4.11 -15.56 -6.09
N PHE A 289 3.05 -14.80 -6.34
CA PHE A 289 2.84 -13.52 -5.68
C PHE A 289 2.37 -13.70 -4.23
N GLN A 290 3.30 -13.65 -3.29
CA GLN A 290 2.98 -13.71 -1.86
C GLN A 290 2.30 -12.40 -1.39
N VAL A 291 0.99 -12.49 -1.17
CA VAL A 291 0.21 -11.36 -0.65
C VAL A 291 0.64 -10.99 0.77
N LYS A 292 0.88 -9.69 1.02
CA LYS A 292 1.05 -9.18 2.39
C LYS A 292 -0.27 -9.26 3.17
N TYR A 293 -0.20 -9.25 4.51
CA TYR A 293 -1.38 -9.33 5.38
C TYR A 293 -2.47 -8.32 5.02
N ARG A 294 -3.75 -8.70 5.18
CA ARG A 294 -4.92 -7.91 4.77
C ARG A 294 -4.82 -6.44 5.19
N ARG A 295 -4.62 -6.14 6.48
CA ARG A 295 -4.55 -4.76 7.00
C ARG A 295 -3.32 -3.97 6.55
N ARG A 296 -2.26 -4.65 6.07
CA ARG A 296 -1.10 -3.99 5.44
C ARG A 296 -1.40 -3.63 3.98
N ARG A 297 -2.11 -4.49 3.24
CA ARG A 297 -2.62 -4.16 1.89
C ARG A 297 -3.65 -3.03 1.92
N GLU A 298 -4.50 -2.99 2.94
CA GLU A 298 -5.44 -1.87 3.19
C GLU A 298 -4.75 -0.60 3.70
N GLY A 299 -3.44 -0.60 3.99
CA GLY A 299 -2.72 0.57 4.50
C GLY A 299 -3.15 1.04 5.89
N LYS A 300 -3.75 0.17 6.74
CA LYS A 300 -4.35 0.53 8.04
C LYS A 300 -3.54 0.12 9.27
N THR A 301 -2.44 -0.63 9.11
CA THR A 301 -1.68 -1.16 10.25
C THR A 301 -0.23 -1.40 9.87
N ASP A 302 0.68 -0.80 10.64
CA ASP A 302 2.04 -1.30 10.75
C ASP A 302 2.09 -2.49 11.72
N TYR A 303 2.53 -3.64 11.23
CA TYR A 303 2.70 -4.85 12.04
C TYR A 303 4.00 -4.82 12.87
N TYR A 304 4.98 -3.99 12.52
CA TYR A 304 6.26 -3.86 13.23
C TYR A 304 6.10 -3.11 14.55
N ALA A 305 5.38 -1.98 14.55
CA ALA A 305 4.91 -1.29 15.75
C ALA A 305 3.93 -2.17 16.55
N ARG A 306 2.89 -2.72 15.90
CA ARG A 306 1.88 -3.56 16.57
C ARG A 306 2.50 -4.75 17.31
N LYS A 307 3.53 -5.41 16.76
CA LYS A 307 4.22 -6.51 17.44
C LYS A 307 4.79 -6.09 18.80
N ARG A 308 5.38 -4.89 18.90
CA ARG A 308 5.96 -4.37 20.16
C ARG A 308 4.88 -3.90 21.14
N LEU A 309 3.84 -3.25 20.64
CA LEU A 309 2.73 -2.77 21.46
C LEU A 309 1.91 -3.93 22.05
N VAL A 310 1.67 -5.00 21.28
CA VAL A 310 0.83 -6.13 21.70
C VAL A 310 1.57 -7.16 22.55
N VAL A 311 2.83 -7.51 22.23
CA VAL A 311 3.53 -8.59 22.93
C VAL A 311 3.73 -8.24 24.41
N GLN A 312 3.21 -9.11 25.26
CA GLN A 312 3.35 -9.08 26.71
C GLN A 312 4.56 -9.94 27.13
N ALA A 313 5.16 -9.63 28.28
CA ALA A 313 6.19 -10.47 28.87
C ALA A 313 5.59 -11.82 29.32
N LYS A 314 6.21 -12.95 28.94
CA LYS A 314 5.63 -14.30 29.14
C LYS A 314 5.36 -14.64 30.62
N ASN A 315 6.16 -14.09 31.54
CA ASN A 315 5.98 -14.25 32.99
C ASN A 315 4.75 -13.51 33.57
N LYS A 316 4.03 -12.72 32.76
CA LYS A 316 2.75 -12.11 33.13
C LYS A 316 1.54 -12.91 32.63
N TYR A 317 1.76 -14.05 31.98
CA TYR A 317 0.72 -15.00 31.55
C TYR A 317 -0.47 -14.31 30.86
N ASN A 318 -1.66 -14.38 31.46
CA ASN A 318 -2.91 -13.83 30.92
C ASN A 318 -3.09 -12.32 31.15
N SER A 319 -2.19 -11.63 31.85
CA SER A 319 -2.33 -10.18 32.11
C SER A 319 -2.35 -9.39 30.79
N PRO A 320 -3.46 -8.74 30.42
CA PRO A 320 -3.57 -8.01 29.17
C PRO A 320 -2.61 -6.82 29.13
N LYS A 321 -2.13 -6.50 27.92
CA LYS A 321 -1.36 -5.28 27.66
C LYS A 321 -2.30 -4.26 27.01
N TYR A 322 -2.75 -3.29 27.80
CA TYR A 322 -3.67 -2.25 27.37
C TYR A 322 -2.95 -1.17 26.56
N ARG A 323 -3.63 -0.69 25.53
CA ARG A 323 -3.18 0.42 24.67
C ARG A 323 -4.31 1.43 24.48
N LEU A 324 -3.95 2.71 24.50
CA LEU A 324 -4.81 3.80 24.06
C LEU A 324 -4.64 3.96 22.55
N VAL A 325 -5.61 3.48 21.79
CA VAL A 325 -5.66 3.60 20.33
C VAL A 325 -6.31 4.93 19.99
N VAL A 326 -5.51 5.88 19.49
CA VAL A 326 -5.97 7.19 19.03
C VAL A 326 -5.96 7.22 17.50
N ARG A 327 -7.10 7.53 16.86
CA ARG A 327 -7.20 7.65 15.40
C ARG A 327 -7.97 8.89 15.02
N PHE A 328 -7.45 9.63 14.04
CA PHE A 328 -8.13 10.76 13.43
C PHE A 328 -8.70 10.33 12.08
N THR A 329 -9.99 10.55 11.90
CA THR A 329 -10.62 10.59 10.58
C THR A 329 -10.60 12.04 10.06
N ASN A 330 -11.36 12.37 9.02
CA ASN A 330 -11.44 13.74 8.49
C ASN A 330 -12.31 14.66 9.36
N LYS A 331 -13.29 14.12 10.10
CA LYS A 331 -14.27 14.89 10.89
C LYS A 331 -14.57 14.31 12.28
N ASP A 332 -13.84 13.27 12.70
CA ASP A 332 -14.04 12.62 14.00
C ASP A 332 -12.73 12.05 14.56
N ILE A 333 -12.53 12.19 15.87
CA ILE A 333 -11.46 11.62 16.67
C ILE A 333 -12.00 10.36 17.37
N ILE A 334 -11.24 9.28 17.31
CA ILE A 334 -11.57 7.98 17.88
C ILE A 334 -10.52 7.65 18.94
N CYS A 335 -10.93 7.59 20.20
CA CYS A 335 -10.08 7.18 21.32
C CYS A 335 -10.64 5.89 21.94
N GLN A 336 -9.82 4.84 22.04
CA GLN A 336 -10.25 3.52 22.50
C GLN A 336 -9.18 2.86 23.36
N ILE A 337 -9.58 2.27 24.49
CA ILE A 337 -8.69 1.44 25.30
C ILE A 337 -8.92 -0.01 24.93
N VAL A 338 -7.86 -0.64 24.42
CA VAL A 338 -7.94 -1.91 23.72
C VAL A 338 -6.84 -2.84 24.23
N TYR A 339 -7.11 -4.13 24.31
CA TYR A 339 -6.10 -5.18 24.50
C TYR A 339 -6.28 -6.29 23.45
N ALA A 340 -5.30 -7.19 23.31
CA ALA A 340 -5.34 -8.24 22.28
C ALA A 340 -5.69 -9.60 22.90
N LYS A 341 -6.53 -10.37 22.20
CA LYS A 341 -6.71 -11.83 22.38
C LYS A 341 -6.46 -12.53 21.03
N LEU A 342 -6.43 -13.87 21.03
CA LEU A 342 -6.22 -14.66 19.81
C LEU A 342 -7.33 -14.50 18.78
N GLN A 343 -8.60 -14.37 19.21
CA GLN A 343 -9.76 -14.13 18.34
C GLN A 343 -9.72 -12.74 17.67
N GLY A 344 -9.13 -11.75 18.34
CA GLY A 344 -9.16 -10.36 17.92
C GLY A 344 -8.82 -9.39 19.06
N ASP A 345 -8.92 -8.11 18.75
CA ASP A 345 -8.73 -7.04 19.73
C ASP A 345 -10.02 -6.78 20.49
N PHE A 346 -9.95 -6.69 21.82
CA PHE A 346 -11.09 -6.43 22.70
C PHE A 346 -11.02 -4.99 23.19
N VAL A 347 -12.10 -4.24 23.00
CA VAL A 347 -12.25 -2.85 23.44
C VAL A 347 -12.85 -2.85 24.84
N LEU A 348 -12.19 -2.16 25.78
CA LEU A 348 -12.61 -2.06 27.18
C LEU A 348 -13.48 -0.81 27.40
N ALA A 349 -13.03 0.32 26.85
CA ALA A 349 -13.74 1.61 26.80
C ALA A 349 -13.46 2.29 25.45
N ALA A 350 -14.39 3.14 25.01
CA ALA A 350 -14.27 3.94 23.80
C ALA A 350 -15.00 5.28 24.01
N ALA A 351 -14.49 6.34 23.37
CA ALA A 351 -15.22 7.58 23.18
C ALA A 351 -14.82 8.21 21.83
N TYR A 352 -15.69 9.08 21.34
CA TYR A 352 -15.57 9.73 20.03
C TYR A 352 -15.80 11.24 20.14
N SER A 353 -15.23 12.03 19.22
CA SER A 353 -15.44 13.49 19.26
C SER A 353 -16.88 13.89 18.94
N HIS A 354 -17.61 13.10 18.17
CA HIS A 354 -19.04 13.30 17.95
C HIS A 354 -19.93 13.06 19.19
N GLU A 355 -19.35 12.64 20.33
CA GLU A 355 -20.05 12.66 21.63
C GLU A 355 -19.87 14.00 22.38
N LEU A 356 -18.85 14.80 22.03
CA LEU A 356 -18.54 16.06 22.71
C LEU A 356 -19.65 17.13 22.70
N PRO A 357 -20.56 17.22 21.70
CA PRO A 357 -21.70 18.14 21.76
C PRO A 357 -22.65 17.89 22.95
N ARG A 358 -22.59 16.71 23.59
CA ARG A 358 -23.30 16.46 24.86
C ARG A 358 -22.73 17.29 26.02
N TYR A 359 -21.46 17.65 25.94
CA TYR A 359 -20.65 18.30 26.96
C TYR A 359 -20.29 19.74 26.56
N GLY A 360 -21.16 20.45 25.82
CA GLY A 360 -20.96 21.85 25.41
C GLY A 360 -20.21 22.06 24.09
N ILE A 361 -19.23 21.23 23.73
CA ILE A 361 -18.43 21.43 22.51
C ILE A 361 -19.20 20.98 21.26
N LYS A 362 -19.98 21.90 20.66
CA LYS A 362 -20.77 21.64 19.44
C LYS A 362 -19.91 21.60 18.16
N VAL A 363 -18.93 22.50 18.08
CA VAL A 363 -18.12 22.79 16.88
C VAL A 363 -16.66 22.34 17.06
N GLY A 364 -15.81 22.50 16.04
CA GLY A 364 -14.35 22.31 16.19
C GLY A 364 -13.85 20.88 16.45
N LEU A 365 -14.71 19.85 16.38
CA LEU A 365 -14.50 18.46 16.86
C LEU A 365 -13.21 17.70 16.46
N THR A 366 -12.34 18.27 15.61
CA THR A 366 -11.06 17.66 15.22
C THR A 366 -9.82 18.53 15.48
N ASN A 367 -9.95 19.63 16.22
CA ASN A 367 -8.83 20.47 16.67
C ASN A 367 -8.00 19.76 17.78
N TRP A 368 -7.07 20.49 18.41
CA TRP A 368 -6.24 19.93 19.48
C TRP A 368 -7.03 19.78 20.79
N SER A 369 -7.84 20.76 21.15
CA SER A 369 -8.72 20.80 22.34
C SER A 369 -9.75 19.66 22.37
N ALA A 370 -10.42 19.38 21.26
CA ALA A 370 -11.31 18.22 21.13
C ALA A 370 -10.56 16.88 21.22
N ALA A 371 -9.27 16.83 20.81
CA ALA A 371 -8.44 15.66 21.04
C ALA A 371 -8.17 15.47 22.54
N TYR A 372 -7.82 16.54 23.25
CA TYR A 372 -7.67 16.54 24.70
C TYR A 372 -8.96 16.09 25.40
N ALA A 373 -10.11 16.72 25.12
CA ALA A 373 -11.41 16.39 25.70
C ALA A 373 -11.84 14.93 25.41
N THR A 374 -11.62 14.40 24.20
CA THR A 374 -11.88 12.96 23.91
C THR A 374 -10.92 12.03 24.65
N GLY A 375 -9.69 12.45 24.92
CA GLY A 375 -8.75 11.73 25.78
C GLY A 375 -9.26 11.65 27.23
N LEU A 376 -9.65 12.79 27.79
CA LEU A 376 -10.22 12.93 29.13
C LEU A 376 -11.49 12.09 29.30
N LEU A 377 -12.40 12.14 28.32
CA LEU A 377 -13.64 11.35 28.32
C LEU A 377 -13.38 9.84 28.32
N VAL A 378 -12.38 9.35 27.56
CA VAL A 378 -12.00 7.92 27.60
C VAL A 378 -11.39 7.54 28.95
N ALA A 379 -10.61 8.42 29.57
CA ALA A 379 -9.99 8.18 30.87
C ALA A 379 -11.03 8.05 31.98
N ARG A 380 -11.88 9.07 32.18
CA ARG A 380 -12.92 9.05 33.22
C ARG A 380 -13.93 7.91 33.00
N ARG A 381 -14.35 7.66 31.74
CA ARG A 381 -15.25 6.54 31.38
C ARG A 381 -14.63 5.16 31.67
N LEU A 382 -13.31 5.02 31.56
CA LEU A 382 -12.63 3.79 31.96
C LEU A 382 -12.56 3.66 33.48
N LEU A 383 -12.14 4.71 34.18
CA LEU A 383 -11.92 4.67 35.63
C LEU A 383 -13.22 4.41 36.38
N GLN A 384 -14.32 5.08 36.01
CA GLN A 384 -15.67 4.81 36.53
C GLN A 384 -16.10 3.36 36.30
N LYS A 385 -15.83 2.82 35.11
CA LYS A 385 -16.12 1.41 34.78
C LYS A 385 -15.28 0.40 35.59
N LEU A 386 -14.18 0.84 36.21
CA LEU A 386 -13.28 0.02 37.02
C LEU A 386 -13.36 0.31 38.52
N GLY A 387 -14.14 1.31 38.97
CA GLY A 387 -14.17 1.76 40.37
C GLY A 387 -12.84 2.36 40.83
N LEU A 388 -12.22 3.18 39.98
CA LEU A 388 -10.92 3.85 40.21
C LEU A 388 -11.00 5.37 40.03
N ASP A 389 -12.20 5.90 39.81
CA ASP A 389 -12.53 7.29 39.52
C ASP A 389 -12.28 8.25 40.69
N ASP A 390 -12.62 7.84 41.92
CA ASP A 390 -12.36 8.63 43.15
C ASP A 390 -10.89 8.60 43.58
N LYS A 391 -10.16 7.54 43.21
CA LYS A 391 -8.76 7.32 43.64
C LYS A 391 -7.74 8.00 42.72
N TYR A 392 -8.12 8.18 41.47
CA TYR A 392 -7.28 8.77 40.43
C TYR A 392 -8.11 9.80 39.66
N GLU A 393 -8.45 10.90 40.32
CA GLU A 393 -9.11 12.05 39.70
C GLU A 393 -8.25 12.65 38.58
N GLY A 394 -6.93 12.67 38.81
CA GLY A 394 -5.93 13.19 37.88
C GLY A 394 -5.64 14.66 38.14
N VAL A 395 -5.44 15.44 37.07
CA VAL A 395 -5.28 16.89 37.14
C VAL A 395 -6.66 17.51 36.91
N THR A 396 -7.16 18.32 37.85
CA THR A 396 -8.45 19.00 37.76
C THR A 396 -8.37 20.21 36.82
N GLU A 397 -7.40 21.09 37.07
CA GLU A 397 -7.12 22.32 36.33
C GLU A 397 -5.85 22.13 35.49
N PRO A 398 -5.95 21.97 34.16
CA PRO A 398 -4.80 21.61 33.34
C PRO A 398 -3.92 22.81 32.95
N ASP A 399 -2.99 23.18 33.84
CA ASP A 399 -2.00 24.27 33.66
C ASP A 399 -0.92 24.01 32.58
N GLY A 400 -1.09 23.00 31.72
CA GLY A 400 -0.08 22.59 30.75
C GLY A 400 1.19 21.94 31.35
N THR A 401 1.30 21.78 32.67
CA THR A 401 2.45 21.09 33.29
C THR A 401 2.45 19.58 33.01
N LEU A 402 3.63 18.97 32.90
CA LEU A 402 3.75 17.51 32.73
C LEU A 402 3.72 16.82 34.10
N VAL A 403 2.51 16.44 34.52
CA VAL A 403 2.28 15.56 35.66
C VAL A 403 1.93 14.15 35.16
N LEU A 404 2.60 13.13 35.71
CA LEU A 404 2.22 11.73 35.54
C LEU A 404 1.47 11.27 36.79
N THR A 405 0.42 10.47 36.62
CA THR A 405 -0.36 9.94 37.75
C THR A 405 0.49 8.97 38.56
N GLU A 406 0.95 9.40 39.73
CA GLU A 406 1.77 8.58 40.62
C GLU A 406 0.95 7.47 41.29
N PRO A 407 1.56 6.35 41.70
CA PRO A 407 0.86 5.33 42.48
C PRO A 407 0.59 5.85 43.89
N LEU A 408 -0.62 5.63 44.40
CA LEU A 408 -0.92 5.78 45.83
C LEU A 408 -0.06 4.80 46.65
N GLU A 409 0.41 5.24 47.82
CA GLU A 409 1.19 4.41 48.75
C GLU A 409 0.34 3.20 49.22
N ASP A 410 -0.84 3.47 49.76
CA ASP A 410 -1.82 2.48 50.22
C ASP A 410 -3.01 2.37 49.25
N GLY A 411 -2.78 1.82 48.04
CA GLY A 411 -3.88 1.64 47.09
C GLY A 411 -3.61 0.75 45.86
N PRO A 412 -4.67 0.46 45.07
CA PRO A 412 -4.51 -0.15 43.76
C PRO A 412 -3.70 0.78 42.84
N LYS A 413 -2.76 0.23 42.07
CA LYS A 413 -1.91 1.02 41.16
C LYS A 413 -2.73 1.63 40.01
N PRO A 414 -2.35 2.82 39.49
CA PRO A 414 -3.12 3.51 38.44
C PRO A 414 -3.16 2.68 37.16
N PHE A 415 -4.24 2.84 36.39
CA PHE A 415 -4.46 2.04 35.19
C PHE A 415 -3.43 2.39 34.11
N LYS A 416 -2.56 1.44 33.77
CA LYS A 416 -1.50 1.63 32.78
C LYS A 416 -1.96 1.31 31.36
N ALA A 417 -1.88 2.30 30.47
CA ALA A 417 -2.10 2.16 29.03
C ALA A 417 -0.90 2.67 28.21
N PHE A 418 -0.63 2.03 27.06
CA PHE A 418 0.41 2.48 26.11
C PHE A 418 -0.20 3.17 24.89
N LEU A 419 0.32 4.32 24.46
CA LEU A 419 -0.17 4.99 23.26
C LEU A 419 0.08 4.16 21.99
N ASP A 420 -0.97 3.89 21.21
CA ASP A 420 -0.91 3.32 19.88
C ASP A 420 -1.27 4.40 18.86
N VAL A 421 -0.25 5.01 18.24
CA VAL A 421 -0.34 6.06 17.20
C VAL A 421 -0.70 5.48 15.81
N GLY A 422 -0.54 4.17 15.62
CA GLY A 422 -0.81 3.48 14.36
C GLY A 422 0.13 3.87 13.23
N LEU A 423 -0.32 4.76 12.34
CA LEU A 423 0.39 5.21 11.14
C LEU A 423 0.54 6.74 11.07
N LYS A 424 0.05 7.49 12.07
CA LYS A 424 0.31 8.93 12.14
C LYS A 424 1.79 9.18 12.43
N ARG A 425 2.35 10.22 11.81
CA ARG A 425 3.73 10.67 12.08
C ARG A 425 3.79 11.26 13.49
N THR A 426 4.81 10.89 14.25
CA THR A 426 5.09 11.43 15.58
C THR A 426 5.94 12.70 15.47
N SER A 427 5.32 13.81 15.08
CA SER A 427 5.91 15.16 15.15
C SER A 427 5.56 15.83 16.49
N THR A 428 6.32 16.85 16.87
CA THR A 428 5.91 17.82 17.91
C THR A 428 4.57 18.46 17.54
N GLY A 429 3.78 18.85 18.54
CA GLY A 429 2.46 19.49 18.35
C GLY A 429 1.35 18.59 17.78
N ALA A 430 1.63 17.33 17.42
CA ALA A 430 0.63 16.47 16.77
C ALA A 430 -0.57 16.17 17.69
N LYS A 431 -1.80 16.40 17.21
CA LYS A 431 -3.07 16.20 17.94
C LYS A 431 -3.25 14.82 18.62
N VAL A 432 -2.52 13.79 18.17
CA VAL A 432 -2.46 12.47 18.83
C VAL A 432 -1.94 12.59 20.27
N PHE A 433 -1.02 13.51 20.52
CA PHE A 433 -0.46 13.77 21.85
C PHE A 433 -1.40 14.62 22.72
N GLY A 434 -2.28 15.44 22.14
CA GLY A 434 -3.37 16.09 22.90
C GLY A 434 -4.32 15.07 23.53
N ALA A 435 -4.77 14.08 22.75
CA ALA A 435 -5.58 12.97 23.27
C ALA A 435 -4.83 12.07 24.27
N MET A 436 -3.50 12.02 24.20
CA MET A 436 -2.67 11.34 25.21
C MET A 436 -2.60 12.17 26.51
N LYS A 437 -2.44 13.49 26.41
CA LYS A 437 -2.36 14.43 27.54
C LYS A 437 -3.68 14.45 28.32
N GLY A 438 -4.81 14.66 27.64
CA GLY A 438 -6.13 14.60 28.30
C GLY A 438 -6.45 13.22 28.89
N ALA A 439 -5.97 12.12 28.29
CA ALA A 439 -6.11 10.80 28.89
C ALA A 439 -5.19 10.58 30.12
N SER A 440 -4.04 11.25 30.19
CA SER A 440 -3.16 11.25 31.35
C SER A 440 -3.75 12.08 32.48
N ASP A 441 -4.19 13.31 32.16
CA ASP A 441 -4.78 14.26 33.10
C ASP A 441 -6.12 13.78 33.64
N GLY A 442 -6.83 12.92 32.90
CA GLY A 442 -8.01 12.20 33.39
C GLY A 442 -7.75 10.99 34.29
N GLY A 443 -6.52 10.79 34.77
CA GLY A 443 -6.19 9.76 35.78
C GLY A 443 -5.59 8.45 35.24
N LEU A 444 -5.23 8.34 33.96
CA LEU A 444 -4.56 7.13 33.43
C LEU A 444 -3.04 7.27 33.42
N TYR A 445 -2.34 6.24 33.88
CA TYR A 445 -0.89 6.17 33.75
C TYR A 445 -0.48 5.83 32.32
N ILE A 446 -0.19 6.85 31.52
CA ILE A 446 0.38 6.70 30.18
C ILE A 446 1.84 7.16 30.20
N PRO A 447 2.83 6.26 30.05
CA PRO A 447 4.24 6.66 30.08
C PRO A 447 4.59 7.46 28.82
N HIS A 448 4.91 8.74 29.00
CA HIS A 448 5.24 9.70 27.94
C HIS A 448 6.30 10.71 28.39
N SER A 449 6.69 11.63 27.49
CA SER A 449 7.68 12.68 27.70
C SER A 449 7.21 14.00 27.09
N GLU A 450 7.62 15.13 27.64
CA GLU A 450 7.25 16.48 27.18
C GLU A 450 7.65 16.80 25.72
N SER A 451 8.72 16.16 25.21
CA SER A 451 9.35 16.40 23.90
C SER A 451 8.48 16.31 22.63
N ARG A 452 7.16 16.07 22.77
CA ARG A 452 6.19 15.96 21.66
C ARG A 452 4.97 16.87 21.79
N PHE A 453 4.83 17.61 22.89
CA PHE A 453 3.77 18.59 23.04
C PHE A 453 4.04 19.86 22.20
N PRO A 454 3.01 20.66 21.87
CA PRO A 454 3.22 22.05 21.47
C PRO A 454 3.87 22.82 22.63
N GLY A 455 4.63 23.87 22.33
CA GLY A 455 5.44 24.60 23.34
C GLY A 455 6.77 23.95 23.71
N TYR A 456 7.08 22.73 23.25
CA TYR A 456 8.41 22.14 23.48
C TYR A 456 9.44 22.71 22.50
N ASP A 457 10.41 23.45 23.02
CA ASP A 457 11.57 23.89 22.26
C ASP A 457 12.68 22.82 22.25
N MET A 458 13.27 22.60 21.07
CA MET A 458 14.31 21.61 20.84
C MET A 458 15.70 22.11 21.26
N GLU A 459 15.92 23.43 21.34
CA GLU A 459 17.21 24.02 21.68
C GLU A 459 17.43 24.07 23.20
N SER A 460 16.51 24.72 23.92
CA SER A 460 16.46 24.76 25.40
C SER A 460 16.12 23.40 26.02
N LYS A 461 15.37 22.54 25.30
CA LYS A 461 14.81 21.26 25.77
C LYS A 461 13.82 21.40 26.93
N SER A 462 13.23 22.57 27.10
CA SER A 462 12.14 22.82 28.05
C SER A 462 10.79 22.86 27.33
N LEU A 463 9.74 22.47 28.05
CA LEU A 463 8.35 22.69 27.65
C LEU A 463 7.87 24.04 28.20
N ASP A 464 7.38 24.89 27.30
CA ASP A 464 6.54 26.03 27.67
C ASP A 464 5.14 25.50 28.06
N ALA A 465 4.81 25.62 29.34
CA ALA A 465 3.53 25.18 29.90
C ALA A 465 2.37 26.12 29.51
N GLU A 466 2.63 27.42 29.36
CA GLU A 466 1.62 28.41 28.98
C GLU A 466 1.13 28.15 27.55
N VAL A 467 2.06 27.88 26.62
CA VAL A 467 1.72 27.47 25.26
C VAL A 467 0.96 26.14 25.25
N LEU A 468 1.31 25.17 26.11
CA LEU A 468 0.53 23.92 26.19
C LEU A 468 -0.89 24.16 26.73
N SER A 469 -1.06 25.02 27.74
CA SER A 469 -2.36 25.43 28.28
C SER A 469 -3.23 26.11 27.22
N LYS A 470 -2.68 27.09 26.47
CA LYS A 470 -3.34 27.70 25.31
C LYS A 470 -3.80 26.68 24.26
N TYR A 471 -3.04 25.60 24.04
CA TYR A 471 -3.46 24.53 23.12
C TYR A 471 -4.56 23.62 23.68
N ILE A 472 -4.65 23.44 25.00
CA ILE A 472 -5.72 22.71 25.69
C ILE A 472 -7.04 23.47 25.53
N TYR A 473 -7.08 24.74 25.95
CA TYR A 473 -8.28 25.58 25.90
C TYR A 473 -8.59 26.20 24.53
N GLY A 474 -7.76 25.95 23.51
CA GLY A 474 -8.08 26.35 22.14
C GLY A 474 -7.73 27.79 21.78
N GLY A 475 -6.90 28.47 22.58
CA GLY A 475 -6.39 29.83 22.30
C GLY A 475 -5.80 29.98 20.90
N HIS A 476 -5.04 28.99 20.41
CA HIS A 476 -4.54 28.95 19.02
C HIS A 476 -5.63 28.94 17.92
N VAL A 477 -6.90 28.70 18.26
CA VAL A 477 -8.05 28.84 17.37
C VAL A 477 -8.71 30.20 17.57
N ALA A 478 -8.76 30.72 18.81
CA ALA A 478 -9.21 32.07 19.12
C ALA A 478 -8.32 33.14 18.45
N GLU A 479 -7.00 33.04 18.64
CA GLU A 479 -5.97 33.88 18.00
C GLU A 479 -6.17 33.88 16.46
N TYR A 480 -6.43 32.72 15.84
CA TYR A 480 -6.68 32.62 14.40
C TYR A 480 -8.09 33.05 13.95
N MET A 481 -9.06 33.14 14.86
CA MET A 481 -10.36 33.76 14.59
C MET A 481 -10.19 35.28 14.54
N GLU A 482 -9.51 35.86 15.54
CA GLU A 482 -9.23 37.30 15.65
C GLU A 482 -8.40 37.81 14.46
N GLU A 483 -7.29 37.13 14.13
CA GLU A 483 -6.48 37.44 12.94
C GLU A 483 -7.32 37.46 11.64
N LEU A 484 -8.25 36.50 11.47
CA LEU A 484 -9.10 36.43 10.28
C LEU A 484 -10.26 37.43 10.28
N GLU A 485 -10.77 37.83 11.43
CA GLU A 485 -11.77 38.90 11.55
C GLU A 485 -11.16 40.27 11.18
N GLU A 486 -9.89 40.51 11.54
CA GLU A 486 -9.16 41.73 11.18
C GLU A 486 -8.66 41.76 9.72
N GLU A 487 -8.15 40.64 9.19
CA GLU A 487 -7.56 40.60 7.84
C GLU A 487 -8.56 40.35 6.69
N ASP A 488 -9.47 39.36 6.83
CA ASP A 488 -10.35 38.92 5.73
C ASP A 488 -11.66 38.28 6.25
N GLU A 489 -12.67 39.13 6.43
CA GLU A 489 -14.04 38.73 6.78
C GLU A 489 -14.64 37.65 5.87
N GLU A 490 -14.25 37.57 4.58
CA GLU A 490 -14.79 36.52 3.71
C GLU A 490 -14.17 35.16 4.03
N GLN A 491 -12.86 35.11 4.29
CA GLN A 491 -12.20 33.89 4.75
C GLN A 491 -12.72 33.47 6.12
N TYR A 492 -12.91 34.40 7.04
CA TYR A 492 -13.56 34.14 8.33
C TYR A 492 -14.92 33.45 8.14
N LYS A 493 -15.83 34.05 7.35
CA LYS A 493 -17.17 33.50 7.08
C LYS A 493 -17.13 32.14 6.37
N LYS A 494 -16.09 31.85 5.57
CA LYS A 494 -15.88 30.54 4.91
C LYS A 494 -15.35 29.47 5.88
N HIS A 495 -14.39 29.81 6.73
CA HIS A 495 -13.73 28.87 7.64
C HIS A 495 -14.54 28.60 8.92
N PHE A 496 -15.13 29.65 9.50
CA PHE A 496 -15.83 29.63 10.77
C PHE A 496 -17.36 29.68 10.62
N ALA A 497 -17.90 29.35 9.44
CA ALA A 497 -19.35 29.31 9.15
C ALA A 497 -20.19 28.59 10.23
N SER A 498 -19.65 27.51 10.84
CA SER A 498 -20.32 26.76 11.91
C SER A 498 -20.21 27.40 13.29
N PHE A 499 -19.21 28.25 13.54
CA PHE A 499 -19.09 29.03 14.78
C PHE A 499 -20.05 30.21 14.75
N VAL A 500 -20.10 30.94 13.62
CA VAL A 500 -21.08 32.01 13.37
C VAL A 500 -22.52 31.49 13.47
N ALA A 501 -22.80 30.28 12.96
CA ALA A 501 -24.13 29.67 13.03
C ALA A 501 -24.55 29.17 14.43
N GLU A 502 -23.61 29.05 15.37
CA GLU A 502 -23.87 28.66 16.77
C GLU A 502 -23.57 29.82 17.75
N GLU A 503 -23.29 31.03 17.21
CA GLU A 503 -23.02 32.27 17.94
C GLU A 503 -21.84 32.19 18.94
N ILE A 504 -20.78 31.46 18.56
CA ILE A 504 -19.56 31.26 19.38
C ILE A 504 -18.44 32.20 18.90
N THR A 505 -17.97 33.11 19.76
CA THR A 505 -16.86 34.05 19.47
C THR A 505 -15.49 33.50 19.87
N SER A 506 -14.41 34.26 19.64
CA SER A 506 -13.05 33.88 20.04
C SER A 506 -12.90 33.76 21.57
N ALA A 507 -13.50 34.69 22.31
CA ALA A 507 -13.45 34.74 23.78
C ALA A 507 -14.17 33.56 24.44
N ASP A 508 -15.33 33.15 23.89
CA ASP A 508 -16.16 32.07 24.45
C ASP A 508 -15.50 30.68 24.38
N LEU A 509 -14.45 30.53 23.55
CA LEU A 509 -13.80 29.24 23.32
C LEU A 509 -13.18 28.64 24.58
N GLU A 510 -12.48 29.44 25.37
CA GLU A 510 -11.78 28.94 26.57
C GLU A 510 -12.77 28.40 27.59
N ASP A 511 -13.81 29.19 27.91
CA ASP A 511 -14.85 28.80 28.86
C ASP A 511 -15.65 27.59 28.35
N MET A 512 -15.99 27.52 27.05
CA MET A 512 -16.63 26.35 26.45
C MET A 512 -15.80 25.06 26.66
N TYR A 513 -14.46 25.10 26.55
CA TYR A 513 -13.65 23.91 26.85
C TYR A 513 -13.55 23.64 28.36
N ARG A 514 -13.48 24.67 29.20
CA ARG A 514 -13.43 24.54 30.66
C ARG A 514 -14.69 23.88 31.21
N GLU A 515 -15.87 24.41 30.88
CA GLU A 515 -17.17 23.80 31.21
C GLU A 515 -17.28 22.37 30.67
N ALA A 516 -16.79 22.11 29.45
CA ALA A 516 -16.80 20.77 28.88
C ALA A 516 -15.94 19.77 29.68
N HIS A 517 -14.81 20.21 30.25
CA HIS A 517 -13.95 19.36 31.06
C HIS A 517 -14.61 19.01 32.40
N GLU A 518 -15.35 19.94 33.00
CA GLU A 518 -16.18 19.71 34.18
C GLU A 518 -17.35 18.77 33.88
N ALA A 519 -18.10 19.03 32.81
CA ALA A 519 -19.22 18.19 32.38
C ALA A 519 -18.80 16.74 32.05
N ILE A 520 -17.61 16.56 31.47
CA ILE A 520 -17.01 15.22 31.22
C ILE A 520 -16.65 14.51 32.54
N ARG A 521 -16.21 15.24 33.57
CA ARG A 521 -15.92 14.66 34.90
C ARG A 521 -17.21 14.30 35.65
N ALA A 522 -18.27 15.12 35.50
CA ALA A 522 -19.57 14.91 36.14
C ALA A 522 -20.32 13.68 35.60
N ASP A 523 -20.40 13.49 34.27
CA ASP A 523 -21.01 12.28 33.67
C ASP A 523 -20.23 11.76 32.44
N PRO A 524 -19.18 10.94 32.65
CA PRO A 524 -18.45 10.32 31.55
C PRO A 524 -19.20 9.15 30.88
N SER A 525 -20.45 8.83 31.27
CA SER A 525 -21.15 7.64 30.77
C SER A 525 -21.44 7.67 29.25
N PRO A 526 -21.41 6.52 28.55
CA PRO A 526 -21.72 6.45 27.12
C PRO A 526 -23.24 6.42 26.89
N LYS A 527 -23.81 7.50 26.33
CA LYS A 527 -25.22 7.53 25.88
C LYS A 527 -25.39 6.67 24.62
N LEU A 528 -26.14 5.57 24.74
CA LEU A 528 -26.47 4.71 23.59
C LEU A 528 -27.46 5.41 22.66
N THR A 529 -27.23 5.33 21.34
CA THR A 529 -28.16 5.88 20.35
C THR A 529 -29.31 4.93 20.07
N GLU A 530 -30.53 5.45 20.20
CA GLU A 530 -31.74 4.71 19.84
C GLU A 530 -31.80 4.45 18.33
N LYS A 531 -31.93 3.18 17.95
CA LYS A 531 -32.00 2.76 16.55
C LYS A 531 -33.37 2.22 16.26
N LYS A 532 -34.12 2.91 15.39
CA LYS A 532 -35.37 2.42 14.82
C LYS A 532 -35.08 1.09 14.10
N LYS A 533 -35.48 -0.02 14.71
CA LYS A 533 -35.51 -1.33 14.05
C LYS A 533 -36.71 -1.34 13.09
N PRO A 534 -36.61 -1.96 11.90
CA PRO A 534 -37.77 -2.19 11.04
C PRO A 534 -38.80 -3.07 11.78
N ALA A 535 -40.07 -2.92 11.44
CA ALA A 535 -41.13 -3.72 12.04
C ALA A 535 -40.96 -5.21 11.71
N GLU A 536 -41.48 -6.08 12.58
CA GLU A 536 -41.37 -7.53 12.39
C GLU A 536 -42.12 -7.97 11.12
N GLY A 537 -41.38 -8.54 10.15
CA GLY A 537 -41.88 -8.87 8.82
C GLY A 537 -41.55 -7.87 7.71
N GLU A 538 -41.10 -6.65 8.02
CA GLU A 538 -40.79 -5.65 7.00
C GLU A 538 -39.46 -5.97 6.27
N LYS A 539 -39.51 -6.08 4.93
CA LYS A 539 -38.35 -6.45 4.10
C LYS A 539 -37.38 -5.28 3.97
N VAL A 540 -36.27 -5.33 4.72
CA VAL A 540 -35.16 -4.37 4.61
C VAL A 540 -34.68 -4.21 3.16
N LYS A 541 -34.64 -2.96 2.66
CA LYS A 541 -34.18 -2.61 1.31
C LYS A 541 -32.75 -3.11 1.06
N LYS A 542 -32.56 -3.92 0.01
CA LYS A 542 -31.27 -4.54 -0.35
C LYS A 542 -30.56 -3.74 -1.44
N TYR A 543 -29.61 -2.89 -1.04
CA TYR A 543 -28.80 -2.08 -1.96
C TYR A 543 -27.63 -2.81 -2.64
N LYS A 544 -27.32 -4.05 -2.20
CA LYS A 544 -26.20 -4.83 -2.75
C LYS A 544 -26.71 -5.85 -3.76
N GLY A 545 -26.15 -5.82 -4.97
CA GLY A 545 -26.40 -6.84 -5.98
C GLY A 545 -26.09 -8.25 -5.47
N VAL A 546 -27.04 -9.16 -5.65
CA VAL A 546 -26.87 -10.57 -5.28
C VAL A 546 -25.92 -11.24 -6.26
N ARG A 547 -25.01 -12.11 -5.77
CA ARG A 547 -24.12 -12.87 -6.65
C ARG A 547 -24.94 -13.82 -7.53
N LEU A 548 -24.70 -13.77 -8.83
CA LEU A 548 -25.35 -14.67 -9.80
C LEU A 548 -25.02 -16.14 -9.49
N ASN A 549 -26.05 -16.98 -9.44
CA ASN A 549 -25.90 -18.42 -9.32
C ASN A 549 -25.21 -18.99 -10.59
N LYS A 550 -24.66 -20.20 -10.53
CA LYS A 550 -24.02 -20.89 -11.67
C LYS A 550 -24.97 -20.91 -12.89
N LYS A 551 -26.20 -21.43 -12.74
CA LYS A 551 -27.22 -21.46 -13.81
C LYS A 551 -27.43 -20.09 -14.49
N GLN A 552 -27.48 -19.01 -13.71
CA GLN A 552 -27.66 -17.65 -14.24
C GLN A 552 -26.43 -17.13 -15.00
N ARG A 553 -25.23 -17.56 -14.61
CA ARG A 553 -23.99 -17.22 -15.33
C ARG A 553 -23.87 -18.01 -16.62
N ASP A 554 -24.14 -19.31 -16.57
CA ASP A 554 -24.09 -20.21 -17.71
C ASP A 554 -25.11 -19.77 -18.79
N ASN A 555 -26.35 -19.46 -18.40
CA ASN A 555 -27.37 -18.93 -19.30
C ASN A 555 -26.96 -17.58 -19.93
N LYS A 556 -26.32 -16.67 -19.17
CA LYS A 556 -25.80 -15.41 -19.71
C LYS A 556 -24.66 -15.60 -20.71
N VAL A 557 -23.85 -16.66 -20.58
CA VAL A 557 -22.82 -17.02 -21.57
C VAL A 557 -23.48 -17.56 -22.84
N LEU A 558 -24.47 -18.46 -22.71
CA LEU A 558 -25.23 -19.00 -23.85
C LEU A 558 -25.94 -17.90 -24.64
N GLN A 559 -26.68 -17.03 -23.96
CA GLN A 559 -27.37 -15.88 -24.58
C GLN A 559 -26.40 -14.96 -25.34
N LYS A 560 -25.19 -14.73 -24.79
CA LYS A 560 -24.16 -13.92 -25.48
C LYS A 560 -23.57 -14.60 -26.71
N LYS A 561 -23.38 -15.92 -26.70
CA LYS A 561 -22.94 -16.67 -27.89
C LYS A 561 -23.97 -16.58 -29.01
N LEU A 562 -25.22 -16.94 -28.70
CA LEU A 562 -26.34 -16.91 -29.66
C LEU A 562 -26.57 -15.50 -30.24
N TYR A 563 -26.43 -14.45 -29.43
CA TYR A 563 -26.51 -13.06 -29.91
C TYR A 563 -25.38 -12.70 -30.87
N TRP A 564 -24.15 -13.15 -30.61
CA TRP A 564 -23.00 -12.88 -31.47
C TRP A 564 -23.10 -13.66 -32.79
N GLU A 565 -23.46 -14.93 -32.71
CA GLU A 565 -23.73 -15.81 -33.87
C GLU A 565 -24.83 -15.23 -34.78
N LYS A 566 -25.88 -14.63 -34.21
CA LYS A 566 -27.00 -14.05 -34.99
C LYS A 566 -26.66 -12.72 -35.71
N ASN A 567 -25.61 -12.02 -35.29
CA ASN A 567 -25.31 -10.66 -35.79
C ASN A 567 -24.02 -10.56 -36.63
N ASN A 568 -23.23 -11.64 -36.69
CA ASN A 568 -21.99 -11.73 -37.47
C ASN A 568 -22.07 -12.81 -38.58
N LEU A 569 -23.26 -13.36 -38.81
CA LEU A 569 -23.67 -14.15 -39.99
C LEU A 569 -24.72 -13.34 -40.76
#